data_AF-A0A958SP53-F1
#
_entry.id   AF-A0A958SP53-F1
#
_cell.length_a   1.000
_cell.length_b   1.000
_cell.length_c   1.000
_cell.angle_alpha   90.00
_cell.angle_beta   90.00
_cell.angle_gamma   90.00
#
_symmetry.space_group_name_H-M   'P 1'
#
loop_
_entity.id
_entity.type
_entity.pdbx_description
1 polymer ?
#
loop_
_entity_poly.entity_id
_entity_poly.type
_entity_poly.pdbx_seq_one_letter_code
_entity_poly.pdbx_strand_id
1 'polypeptide(L)'
;PTNTIFIKRLTPESLGKLIALYEHKIFVQGVVWNIFSYDQFGVELGKQLANVILKEFSGQSESLHDNSTMNIINFYKKSRN
;
A
#
# COMPACT_ATOMS: atom_id res chain seq x y z
N PRO A 1 -1.45 20.83 -19.87
CA PRO A 1 -0.72 20.25 -21.03
C PRO A 1 -1.01 18.74 -21.09
N THR A 2 -1.06 18.13 -22.28
CA THR A 2 -1.37 16.70 -22.46
C THR A 2 -0.30 16.03 -23.33
N ASN A 3 -0.08 14.72 -23.11
CA ASN A 3 0.78 13.88 -23.94
C ASN A 3 -0.06 12.79 -24.61
N THR A 4 0.19 12.53 -25.89
CA THR A 4 -0.44 11.45 -26.64
C THR A 4 0.64 10.52 -27.18
N ILE A 5 0.57 9.23 -26.83
CA ILE A 5 1.51 8.20 -27.30
C ILE A 5 0.78 7.30 -28.30
N PHE A 6 1.21 7.32 -29.55
CA PHE A 6 0.64 6.48 -30.60
C PHE A 6 1.41 5.16 -30.71
N ILE A 7 0.67 4.05 -30.72
CA ILE A 7 1.18 2.72 -31.05
C ILE A 7 0.37 2.16 -32.22
N LYS A 8 1.01 1.39 -33.11
CA LYS A 8 0.34 0.82 -34.29
C LYS A 8 -0.74 -0.19 -33.91
N ARG A 9 -0.46 -1.04 -32.92
CA ARG A 9 -1.37 -2.04 -32.35
C ARG A 9 -0.83 -2.48 -30.99
N LEU A 10 -1.72 -2.82 -30.06
CA LEU A 10 -1.35 -3.43 -28.79
C LEU A 10 -1.00 -4.91 -28.97
N THR A 11 0.26 -5.19 -29.30
CA THR A 11 0.86 -6.53 -29.28
C THR A 11 1.59 -6.78 -27.95
N PRO A 12 1.90 -8.05 -27.58
CA PRO A 12 2.69 -8.34 -26.37
C PRO A 12 4.00 -7.55 -26.31
N GLU A 13 4.70 -7.42 -27.45
CA GLU A 13 5.91 -6.62 -27.55
C GLU A 13 5.66 -5.13 -27.25
N SER A 14 4.64 -4.53 -27.88
CA SER A 14 4.33 -3.11 -27.68
C SER A 14 3.82 -2.81 -26.26
N LEU A 15 3.12 -3.76 -25.63
CA LEU A 15 2.69 -3.66 -24.25
C LEU A 15 3.90 -3.70 -23.32
N GLY A 16 4.83 -4.63 -23.54
CA GLY A 16 6.09 -4.69 -22.79
C GLY A 16 6.89 -3.39 -22.88
N LYS A 17 6.99 -2.81 -24.09
CA LYS A 17 7.62 -1.50 -24.30
C LYS A 17 6.92 -0.38 -23.52
N LEU A 18 5.60 -0.39 -23.49
CA LEU A 18 4.84 0.63 -22.77
C LEU A 18 5.03 0.51 -21.25
N ILE A 19 5.02 -0.71 -20.70
CA ILE A 19 5.28 -0.94 -19.27
C ILE A 19 6.70 -0.48 -18.93
N ALA A 20 7.71 -0.93 -19.68
CA ALA A 20 9.11 -0.56 -19.47
C ALA A 20 9.32 0.97 -19.56
N LEU A 21 8.62 1.66 -20.46
CA LEU A 21 8.65 3.12 -20.55
C LEU A 21 8.20 3.77 -19.23
N TYR A 22 7.12 3.28 -18.62
CA TYR A 22 6.62 3.83 -17.36
C TYR A 22 7.49 3.42 -16.16
N GLU A 23 8.06 2.21 -16.15
CA GLU A 23 9.04 1.79 -15.13
C GLU A 23 10.26 2.71 -15.13
N HIS A 24 10.83 3.00 -16.31
CA HIS A 24 11.96 3.93 -16.42
C HIS A 24 11.58 5.37 -16.11
N LYS A 25 10.35 5.81 -16.45
CA LYS A 25 9.86 7.12 -16.04
C LYS A 25 9.85 7.25 -14.52
N ILE A 26 9.28 6.27 -13.82
CA ILE A 26 9.21 6.24 -12.35
C ILE A 26 10.61 6.22 -11.74
N PHE A 27 11.52 5.40 -12.29
CA PHE A 27 12.92 5.35 -11.88
C PHE A 27 13.61 6.72 -11.99
N VAL A 28 13.51 7.38 -13.15
CA VAL A 28 14.13 8.70 -13.37
C VAL A 28 13.56 9.72 -12.39
N GLN A 29 12.24 9.70 -12.13
CA GLN A 29 11.63 10.57 -11.13
C GLN A 29 12.20 10.34 -9.73
N GLY A 30 12.41 9.08 -9.32
CA GLY A 30 13.03 8.76 -8.03
C GLY A 30 14.46 9.26 -7.91
N VAL A 31 15.27 9.10 -8.97
CA VAL A 31 16.64 9.62 -9.01
C VAL A 31 16.65 11.15 -8.89
N VAL A 32 15.76 11.86 -9.61
CA VAL A 32 15.64 13.33 -9.54
C VAL A 32 15.22 13.79 -8.15
N TRP A 33 14.29 13.07 -7.51
CA TRP A 33 13.85 13.38 -6.15
C TRP A 33 14.81 12.90 -5.05
N ASN A 34 15.89 12.20 -5.41
CA ASN A 34 16.84 11.60 -4.48
C ASN A 34 16.16 10.70 -3.43
N ILE A 35 15.23 9.86 -3.89
CA ILE A 35 14.52 8.86 -3.07
C ILE A 35 14.74 7.46 -3.65
N PHE A 36 14.56 6.43 -2.82
CA PHE A 36 14.62 5.05 -3.27
C PHE A 36 13.29 4.66 -3.94
N SER A 37 13.31 4.35 -5.25
CA SER A 37 12.11 3.92 -5.99
C SER A 37 11.68 2.47 -5.74
N TYR A 38 12.52 1.70 -5.05
CA TYR A 38 12.38 0.24 -4.93
C TYR A 38 12.17 -0.23 -3.50
N ASP A 39 12.13 0.70 -2.53
CA ASP A 39 11.80 0.38 -1.14
C ASP A 39 10.31 0.56 -0.84
N GLN A 40 9.86 -0.01 0.27
CA GLN A 40 8.45 -0.02 0.65
C GLN A 40 8.25 -0.16 2.16
N PHE A 41 9.13 0.45 2.96
CA PHE A 41 9.08 0.38 4.43
C PHE A 41 7.75 0.89 5.02
N GLY A 42 7.09 1.81 4.33
CA GLY A 42 5.81 2.39 4.76
C GLY A 42 4.66 1.38 4.97
N VAL A 43 4.79 0.15 4.47
CA VAL A 43 3.75 -0.89 4.63
C VAL A 43 3.87 -1.68 5.93
N GLU A 44 5.01 -1.61 6.62
CA GLU A 44 5.33 -2.55 7.69
C GLU A 44 4.55 -2.30 8.97
N LEU A 45 4.48 -1.04 9.41
CA LEU A 45 3.79 -0.69 10.66
C LEU A 45 2.30 -1.08 10.61
N GLY A 46 1.63 -0.82 9.49
CA GLY A 46 0.23 -1.22 9.30
C GLY A 46 0.02 -2.73 9.38
N LYS A 47 0.93 -3.53 8.78
CA LYS A 47 0.88 -4.99 8.87
C LYS A 47 1.08 -5.48 10.31
N GLN A 48 2.01 -4.86 11.05
CA GLN A 48 2.26 -5.20 12.45
C GLN A 48 1.04 -4.89 13.32
N LEU A 49 0.49 -3.68 13.21
CA LEU A 49 -0.69 -3.25 13.97
C LEU A 49 -1.92 -4.11 13.66
N ALA A 50 -2.17 -4.41 12.38
CA ALA A 50 -3.29 -5.25 11.97
C ALA A 50 -3.20 -6.68 12.57
N ASN A 51 -2.01 -7.27 12.62
CA ASN A 51 -1.80 -8.59 13.21
C ASN A 51 -2.07 -8.61 14.72
N VAL A 52 -1.76 -7.52 15.44
CA VAL A 52 -2.06 -7.39 16.87
C VAL A 52 -3.57 -7.29 17.06
N ILE A 53 -4.22 -6.35 16.37
CA ILE A 53 -5.67 -6.11 16.47
C ILE A 53 -6.47 -7.37 16.10
N LEU A 54 -6.04 -8.14 15.10
CA LEU A 54 -6.69 -9.40 14.70
C LEU A 54 -6.72 -10.43 15.84
N LYS A 55 -5.68 -10.51 16.66
CA LYS A 55 -5.63 -11.42 17.83
C LYS A 55 -6.58 -10.97 18.94
N GLU A 56 -6.77 -9.66 19.12
CA GLU A 56 -7.72 -9.11 20.10
C GLU A 56 -9.18 -9.41 19.74
N PHE A 57 -9.50 -9.41 18.44
CA PHE A 57 -10.83 -9.83 17.97
C PHE A 57 -11.05 -11.34 18.08
N SER A 58 -9.97 -12.13 18.04
CA SER A 58 -10.00 -13.58 18.21
C SER A 58 -10.00 -14.01 19.70
N GLY A 59 -9.98 -13.05 20.64
CA GLY A 59 -10.03 -13.30 22.09
C GLY A 59 -8.74 -13.88 22.68
N GLN A 60 -7.62 -13.83 21.97
CA GLN A 60 -6.37 -14.49 22.37
C GLN A 60 -5.44 -13.62 23.22
N SER A 61 -5.53 -12.29 23.10
CA SER A 61 -4.69 -11.34 23.83
C SER A 61 -5.31 -9.96 23.84
N GLU A 62 -5.22 -9.21 24.94
CA GLU A 62 -5.51 -7.78 24.99
C GLU A 62 -4.19 -7.00 25.04
N SER A 63 -4.07 -5.98 24.20
CA SER A 63 -2.92 -5.09 24.16
C SER A 63 -3.34 -3.64 24.43
N LEU A 64 -2.39 -2.86 24.96
CA LEU A 64 -2.62 -1.45 25.26
C LEU A 64 -2.50 -0.64 23.96
N HIS A 65 -3.64 -0.17 23.47
CA HIS A 65 -3.76 0.77 22.36
C HIS A 65 -4.12 2.19 22.87
N ASP A 66 -4.02 3.19 22.00
CA ASP A 66 -4.53 4.52 22.33
C ASP A 66 -6.07 4.50 22.51
N ASN A 67 -6.59 5.54 23.16
CA ASN A 67 -8.01 5.63 23.50
C ASN A 67 -8.92 5.58 22.27
N SER A 68 -8.50 6.10 21.12
CA SER A 68 -9.32 6.09 19.91
C SER A 68 -9.49 4.66 19.40
N THR A 69 -8.39 3.92 19.24
CA THR A 69 -8.40 2.53 18.80
C THR A 69 -9.15 1.63 19.77
N MET A 70 -8.94 1.78 21.08
CA MET A 70 -9.64 1.01 22.10
C MET A 70 -11.17 1.24 22.07
N ASN A 71 -11.60 2.49 21.89
CA ASN A 71 -13.03 2.82 21.79
C ASN A 71 -13.69 2.17 20.58
N ILE A 72 -13.01 2.15 19.42
CA ILE A 72 -13.52 1.53 18.20
C ILE A 72 -13.60 0.00 18.34
N ILE A 73 -12.57 -0.63 18.92
CA ILE A 73 -12.57 -2.08 19.15
C ILE A 73 -13.70 -2.49 20.10
N ASN A 74 -13.91 -1.74 21.17
CA ASN A 74 -14.99 -1.98 22.12
C ASN A 74 -16.38 -1.74 21.51
N PHE A 75 -16.53 -0.69 20.70
CA PHE A 75 -17.75 -0.44 19.94
C PHE A 75 -18.07 -1.62 19.03
N TYR A 76 -17.11 -2.09 18.23
CA TYR A 76 -17.28 -3.24 17.34
C TYR A 76 -17.64 -4.52 18.11
N LYS A 77 -16.92 -4.83 19.21
CA LYS A 77 -17.21 -6.00 20.06
C LYS A 77 -18.63 -5.96 20.62
N LYS A 78 -19.13 -4.79 21.03
CA LYS A 78 -20.51 -4.60 21.49
C LYS A 78 -21.54 -4.80 20.38
N SER A 79 -21.29 -4.29 19.17
CA SER A 79 -22.22 -4.40 18.04
C SER A 79 -22.28 -5.80 17.41
N ARG A 80 -21.29 -6.66 17.67
CA ARG A 80 -21.26 -8.05 17.17
C ARG A 80 -22.07 -9.02 18.04
N ASN A 81 -22.25 -8.68 19.32
CA ASN A 81 -23.10 -9.42 20.26
C ASN A 81 -24.54 -8.90 20.21
#